data_AF-A0A9N9K6L0-F1
#
_entry.id   AF-A0A9N9K6L0-F1
#
_cell.length_a   1.000
_cell.length_b   1.000
_cell.length_c   1.000
_cell.angle_alpha   90.00
_cell.angle_beta   90.00
_cell.angle_gamma   90.00
#
_symmetry.space_group_name_H-M   'P 1'
#
loop_
_entity.id
_entity.type
_entity.pdbx_description
1 polymer ?
#
loop_
_entity_poly.entity_id
_entity_poly.type
_entity_poly.pdbx_seq_one_letter_code
_entity_poly.pdbx_strand_id
1 'polypeptide(L)'
;GKIVSIEYDPGRNCFIHLVSHRDGSFTLVIAPEGLKIDDKIISGNNENVPIKTGNNLPLRYIPLNTPIHNLELKKGKGGQIARGAGTYAEIIGKEENSKYVLVKLPSKEVRKVLADCRATIGKVGNSEANLVRIRSTTRGSAMNPCDHPHG
;
A
#
# COMPACT_ATOMS: atom_id res chain seq x y z
N GLY A 1 -7.68 15.48 -2.99
CA GLY A 1 -7.99 16.04 -1.66
C GLY A 1 -6.77 16.70 -1.05
N LYS A 2 -6.97 17.34 0.10
CA LYS A 2 -5.93 17.96 0.93
C LYS A 2 -5.85 17.18 2.25
N ILE A 3 -4.65 16.87 2.70
CA ILE A 3 -4.44 16.16 3.97
C ILE A 3 -4.74 17.12 5.13
N VAL A 4 -5.61 16.67 6.05
CA VAL A 4 -6.08 17.44 7.21
C VAL A 4 -5.36 16.99 8.48
N SER A 5 -5.27 15.68 8.69
CA SER A 5 -4.65 15.09 9.87
C SER A 5 -3.95 13.78 9.51
N ILE A 6 -3.01 13.38 10.37
CA ILE A 6 -2.38 12.07 10.37
C ILE A 6 -2.85 11.38 11.66
N GLU A 7 -3.49 10.23 11.52
CA GLU A 7 -4.16 9.55 12.63
C GLU A 7 -3.61 8.13 12.81
N TYR A 8 -3.66 7.68 14.07
CA TYR A 8 -3.36 6.31 14.44
C TYR A 8 -4.59 5.42 14.22
N ASP A 9 -4.38 4.26 13.63
CA ASP A 9 -5.42 3.25 13.40
C ASP A 9 -5.06 1.95 14.13
N PRO A 10 -5.78 1.57 15.21
CA PRO A 10 -5.46 0.35 15.97
C PRO A 10 -5.66 -0.94 15.17
N GLY A 11 -6.46 -0.91 14.09
CA GLY A 11 -6.68 -2.06 13.22
C GLY A 11 -5.55 -2.30 12.22
N ARG A 12 -4.53 -1.44 12.18
CA ARG A 12 -3.44 -1.47 11.19
C ARG A 12 -2.11 -1.16 11.87
N ASN A 13 -1.02 -1.54 11.21
CA ASN A 13 0.32 -1.19 11.66
C ASN A 13 0.83 0.14 11.05
N CYS A 14 0.12 0.71 10.08
CA CYS A 14 0.45 1.98 9.43
C CYS A 14 -0.49 3.10 9.87
N PHE A 15 -0.02 4.35 9.80
CA PHE A 15 -0.87 5.53 10.01
C PHE A 15 -1.83 5.73 8.84
N ILE A 16 -2.88 6.51 9.09
CA ILE A 16 -3.86 6.93 8.08
C ILE A 16 -3.87 8.45 7.96
N HIS A 17 -4.22 8.95 6.78
CA HIS A 17 -4.48 10.36 6.55
C HIS A 17 -5.98 10.59 6.43
N LEU A 18 -6.48 11.61 7.14
CA LEU A 18 -7.78 12.20 6.86
C LEU A 18 -7.62 13.18 5.71
N VAL A 19 -8.33 12.93 4.61
CA VAL A 19 -8.26 13.74 3.39
C VAL A 19 -9.58 14.44 3.20
N SER A 20 -9.54 15.76 3.10
CA SER A 20 -10.69 16.59 2.70
C SER A 20 -10.74 16.74 1.18
N HIS A 21 -11.93 16.63 0.61
CA HIS A 21 -12.18 16.87 -0.80
C HIS A 21 -12.90 18.21 -1.01
N ARG A 22 -12.93 18.67 -2.26
CA ARG A 22 -13.53 19.98 -2.60
C ARG A 22 -15.05 20.02 -2.43
N ASP A 23 -15.69 18.86 -2.46
CA ASP A 23 -17.12 18.67 -2.24
C ASP A 23 -17.50 18.65 -0.74
N GLY A 24 -16.52 18.81 0.17
CA GLY A 24 -16.73 18.76 1.61
C GLY A 24 -16.72 17.35 2.19
N SER A 25 -16.55 16.32 1.38
CA SER A 25 -16.43 14.94 1.86
C SER A 25 -15.05 14.67 2.46
N PHE A 26 -14.99 13.73 3.40
CA PHE A 26 -13.76 13.24 4.01
C PHE A 26 -13.52 11.79 3.62
N THR A 27 -12.26 11.41 3.46
CA THR A 27 -11.86 10.03 3.20
C THR A 27 -10.61 9.69 3.98
N LEU A 28 -10.57 8.48 4.52
CA LEU A 28 -9.38 7.92 5.15
C LEU A 28 -8.56 7.18 4.10
N VAL A 29 -7.28 7.50 4.01
CA VAL A 29 -6.32 6.81 3.12
C VAL A 29 -5.12 6.35 3.93
N ILE A 30 -4.44 5.31 3.47
CA ILE A 30 -3.17 4.88 4.09
C ILE A 30 -2.16 6.02 3.94
N ALA A 31 -1.43 6.33 5.01
CA ALA A 31 -0.40 7.37 4.99
C ALA A 31 0.86 6.88 4.27
N PRO A 32 1.20 7.43 3.10
CA PRO A 32 2.48 7.17 2.49
C PRO A 32 3.60 7.93 3.23
N GLU A 33 4.81 7.45 3.08
CA GLU A 33 6.00 8.06 3.66
C GLU A 33 6.24 9.48 3.10
N GLY A 34 6.53 10.43 3.99
CA GLY A 34 6.98 11.78 3.63
C GLY A 34 5.88 12.80 3.31
N LEU A 35 4.60 12.43 3.32
CA LEU A 35 3.50 13.40 3.21
C LEU A 35 3.22 14.09 4.55
N LYS A 36 2.92 15.38 4.47
CA LYS A 36 2.61 16.24 5.63
C LYS A 36 1.17 16.73 5.57
N ILE A 37 0.73 17.32 6.67
CA ILE A 37 -0.52 18.08 6.71
C ILE A 37 -0.45 19.19 5.65
N ASP A 38 -1.60 19.50 5.05
CA ASP A 38 -1.78 20.44 3.94
C ASP A 38 -1.28 20.00 2.56
N ASP A 39 -0.57 18.87 2.45
CA ASP A 39 -0.20 18.32 1.15
C ASP A 39 -1.44 17.94 0.33
N LYS A 40 -1.34 18.16 -0.97
CA LYS A 40 -2.39 17.83 -1.94
C LYS A 40 -2.10 16.49 -2.59
N ILE A 41 -3.10 15.62 -2.57
CA ILE A 41 -3.09 14.34 -3.29
C ILE A 41 -4.19 14.31 -4.34
N ILE A 42 -3.90 13.65 -5.46
CA ILE A 42 -4.77 13.59 -6.62
C ILE A 42 -5.03 12.12 -6.95
N SER A 43 -6.30 11.76 -7.09
CA SER A 43 -6.72 10.49 -7.69
C SER A 43 -7.29 10.82 -9.07
N GLY A 44 -6.70 10.25 -10.12
CA GLY A 44 -7.14 10.51 -11.49
C GLY A 44 -7.04 9.28 -12.38
N ASN A 45 -7.67 9.37 -13.54
CA ASN A 45 -7.79 8.26 -14.50
C ASN A 45 -7.02 8.53 -15.80
N ASN A 46 -6.16 9.54 -15.81
CA ASN A 46 -5.47 10.03 -16.99
C ASN A 46 -3.98 10.23 -16.70
N GLU A 47 -3.19 10.29 -17.78
CA GLU A 47 -1.74 10.50 -17.76
C GLU A 47 -1.31 11.88 -17.25
N ASN A 48 -2.22 12.86 -17.25
CA ASN A 48 -1.94 14.23 -16.81
C ASN A 48 -1.75 14.37 -15.29
N VAL A 49 -2.00 13.32 -14.51
CA VAL A 49 -1.75 13.36 -13.07
C VAL A 49 -0.25 13.25 -12.82
N PRO A 50 0.34 14.18 -12.06
CA PRO A 50 1.76 14.13 -11.74
C PRO A 50 2.14 12.85 -10.99
N ILE A 51 3.30 12.28 -11.33
CA ILE A 51 3.88 11.15 -10.61
C ILE A 51 4.50 11.67 -9.29
N LYS A 52 3.65 11.90 -8.29
CA LYS A 52 4.01 12.36 -6.95
C LYS A 52 3.51 11.38 -5.90
N THR A 53 4.28 11.20 -4.82
CA THR A 53 3.87 10.42 -3.65
C THR A 53 2.47 10.80 -3.18
N GLY A 54 1.63 9.80 -2.92
CA GLY A 54 0.22 9.96 -2.52
C GLY A 54 -0.78 10.06 -3.67
N ASN A 55 -0.34 10.29 -4.90
CA ASN A 55 -1.25 10.29 -6.05
C ASN A 55 -1.64 8.86 -6.43
N ASN A 56 -2.88 8.68 -6.85
CA ASN A 56 -3.47 7.38 -7.15
C ASN A 56 -3.90 7.28 -8.62
N LEU A 57 -3.32 6.30 -9.32
CA LEU A 57 -3.37 6.18 -10.78
C LEU A 57 -3.53 4.71 -11.21
N PRO A 58 -4.16 4.44 -12.36
CA PRO A 58 -4.04 3.16 -13.05
C PRO A 58 -2.58 2.81 -13.38
N LEU A 59 -2.21 1.52 -13.27
CA LEU A 59 -0.85 1.04 -13.52
C LEU A 59 -0.32 1.44 -14.90
N ARG A 60 -1.19 1.48 -15.92
CA ARG A 60 -0.82 1.92 -17.29
C ARG A 60 -0.12 3.29 -17.34
N TYR A 61 -0.44 4.21 -16.43
CA TYR A 61 0.12 5.57 -16.43
C TYR A 61 1.34 5.75 -15.52
N ILE A 62 1.64 4.80 -14.63
CA ILE A 62 2.75 4.92 -13.67
C ILE A 62 4.07 4.44 -14.29
N PRO A 63 5.16 5.21 -14.32
CA PRO A 63 6.39 4.78 -14.98
C PRO A 63 7.03 3.53 -14.35
N LEU A 64 7.94 2.89 -15.11
CA LEU A 64 8.71 1.74 -14.61
C LEU A 64 9.57 2.15 -13.40
N ASN A 65 9.88 1.17 -12.55
CA ASN A 65 10.66 1.30 -11.32
C ASN A 65 10.11 2.32 -10.31
N THR A 66 8.82 2.67 -10.43
CA THR A 66 8.16 3.54 -9.47
C THR A 66 7.70 2.72 -8.26
N PRO A 67 8.01 3.15 -7.03
CA PRO A 67 7.45 2.52 -5.83
C PRO A 67 5.95 2.84 -5.75
N ILE A 68 5.16 1.79 -5.54
CA ILE A 68 3.71 1.87 -5.42
C ILE A 68 3.23 1.09 -4.21
N HIS A 69 2.10 1.47 -3.64
CA HIS A 69 1.44 0.78 -2.53
C HIS A 69 -0.08 0.77 -2.75
N ASN A 70 -0.80 0.03 -1.91
CA ASN A 70 -2.26 -0.11 -1.98
C ASN A 70 -2.75 -0.60 -3.36
N LEU A 71 -2.09 -1.61 -3.90
CA LEU A 71 -2.31 -2.14 -5.25
C LEU A 71 -3.59 -3.00 -5.34
N GLU A 72 -4.39 -2.77 -6.38
CA GLU A 72 -5.54 -3.60 -6.73
C GLU A 72 -5.13 -4.88 -7.47
N LEU A 73 -5.70 -6.02 -7.10
CA LEU A 73 -5.54 -7.29 -7.85
C LEU A 73 -6.56 -7.44 -8.98
N LYS A 74 -7.73 -6.83 -8.82
CA LYS A 74 -8.80 -6.78 -9.81
C LYS A 74 -9.29 -5.34 -9.88
N LYS A 75 -9.53 -4.83 -11.08
CA LYS A 75 -10.04 -3.48 -11.33
C LYS A 75 -11.27 -3.21 -10.46
N GLY A 76 -11.20 -2.16 -9.64
CA GLY A 76 -12.32 -1.71 -8.81
C GLY A 76 -12.62 -2.54 -7.56
N LYS A 77 -11.83 -3.58 -7.26
CA LYS A 77 -11.97 -4.35 -6.02
C LYS A 77 -11.36 -3.63 -4.80
N GLY A 78 -10.63 -2.54 -5.02
CA GLY A 78 -9.88 -1.85 -3.99
C GLY A 78 -8.52 -2.48 -3.72
N GLY A 79 -7.64 -1.71 -3.06
CA GLY A 79 -6.27 -2.10 -2.80
C GLY A 79 -6.18 -3.29 -1.83
N GLN A 80 -5.42 -4.31 -2.22
CA GLN A 80 -5.22 -5.53 -1.44
C GLN A 80 -3.75 -5.79 -1.11
N ILE A 81 -2.83 -5.29 -1.93
CA ILE A 81 -1.39 -5.58 -1.82
C ILE A 81 -0.62 -4.34 -1.37
N ALA A 82 0.49 -4.56 -0.63
CA ALA A 82 1.40 -3.53 -0.14
C ALA A 82 0.65 -2.44 0.66
N ARG A 83 -0.06 -2.88 1.71
CA ARG A 83 -0.82 -2.00 2.62
C ARG A 83 -0.20 -1.89 4.02
N GLY A 84 0.73 -2.77 4.35
CA GLY A 84 1.38 -2.80 5.65
C GLY A 84 2.44 -1.71 5.76
N ALA A 85 2.76 -1.34 6.99
CA ALA A 85 3.79 -0.36 7.31
C ALA A 85 5.14 -0.68 6.65
N GLY A 86 5.76 0.34 6.05
CA GLY A 86 7.04 0.21 5.32
C GLY A 86 6.99 -0.60 4.02
N THR A 87 5.84 -1.15 3.62
CA THR A 87 5.75 -1.99 2.42
C THR A 87 5.56 -1.17 1.15
N TYR A 88 6.05 -1.71 0.04
CA TYR A 88 5.83 -1.20 -1.30
C TYR A 88 5.99 -2.32 -2.33
N ALA A 89 5.39 -2.12 -3.49
CA ALA A 89 5.58 -2.90 -4.70
C ALA A 89 6.25 -2.01 -5.77
N GLU A 90 6.78 -2.61 -6.81
CA GLU A 90 7.52 -1.89 -7.86
C GLU A 90 7.09 -2.38 -9.24
N ILE A 91 6.91 -1.46 -10.18
CA ILE A 91 6.57 -1.82 -11.56
C ILE A 91 7.86 -2.18 -12.30
N ILE A 92 8.08 -3.45 -12.61
CA ILE A 92 9.30 -3.89 -13.31
C ILE A 92 9.14 -3.81 -14.83
N GLY A 93 7.94 -4.10 -15.34
CA GLY A 93 7.75 -4.28 -16.77
C GLY A 93 6.37 -3.87 -17.25
N LYS A 94 6.37 -3.23 -18.42
CA LYS A 94 5.19 -2.86 -19.19
C LYS A 94 5.45 -3.25 -20.63
N GLU A 95 4.71 -4.23 -21.11
CA GLU A 95 4.73 -4.59 -22.52
C GLU A 95 3.79 -3.65 -23.28
N GLU A 96 4.25 -3.08 -24.39
CA GLU A 96 3.38 -2.33 -25.30
C GLU A 96 2.21 -3.21 -25.76
N ASN A 97 0.99 -2.67 -25.72
CA ASN A 97 -0.27 -3.36 -26.06
C ASN A 97 -0.68 -4.56 -25.17
N SER A 98 0.05 -4.83 -24.08
CA SER A 98 -0.34 -5.88 -23.15
C SER A 98 -1.41 -5.39 -22.16
N LYS A 99 -2.39 -6.26 -21.87
CA LYS A 99 -3.40 -6.00 -20.83
C LYS A 99 -2.80 -6.06 -19.41
N TYR A 100 -1.57 -6.53 -19.28
CA TYR A 100 -0.92 -6.80 -18.01
C TYR A 100 0.34 -5.96 -17.81
N VAL A 101 0.63 -5.69 -16.54
CA VAL A 101 1.82 -5.02 -16.03
C VAL A 101 2.51 -6.00 -15.08
N LEU A 102 3.83 -6.10 -15.17
CA LEU A 102 4.65 -6.91 -14.28
C LEU A 102 5.01 -6.09 -13.04
N VAL A 103 4.56 -6.57 -11.89
CA VAL A 103 4.77 -5.90 -10.60
C VAL A 103 5.56 -6.83 -9.68
N LYS A 104 6.64 -6.31 -9.11
CA LYS A 104 7.37 -6.91 -7.99
C LYS A 104 6.60 -6.66 -6.70
N LEU A 105 6.22 -7.72 -6.00
CA LEU A 105 5.54 -7.63 -4.73
C LEU A 105 6.55 -7.42 -3.58
N PRO A 106 6.09 -7.00 -2.38
CA PRO A 106 6.95 -6.92 -1.20
C PRO A 106 7.64 -8.25 -0.85
N SER A 107 7.01 -9.39 -1.20
CA SER A 107 7.56 -10.74 -1.07
C SER A 107 8.68 -11.06 -2.07
N LYS A 108 9.03 -10.12 -2.95
CA LYS A 108 9.92 -10.28 -4.12
C LYS A 108 9.35 -11.16 -5.23
N GLU A 109 8.15 -11.71 -5.07
CA GLU A 109 7.41 -12.38 -6.15
C GLU A 109 7.13 -11.40 -7.29
N VAL A 110 7.27 -11.84 -8.54
CA VAL A 110 6.89 -11.07 -9.72
C VAL A 110 5.55 -11.59 -10.22
N ARG A 111 4.57 -10.69 -10.34
CA ARG A 111 3.20 -11.05 -10.70
C ARG A 111 2.66 -10.17 -11.82
N LYS A 112 1.87 -10.79 -12.71
CA LYS A 112 1.08 -10.09 -13.74
C LYS A 112 -0.20 -9.51 -13.11
N VAL A 113 -0.41 -8.21 -13.28
CA VAL A 113 -1.59 -7.47 -12.80
C VAL A 113 -2.19 -6.70 -13.97
N LEU A 114 -3.52 -6.54 -14.01
CA LEU A 114 -4.16 -5.79 -15.10
C LEU A 114 -3.67 -4.33 -15.12
N ALA A 115 -3.39 -3.80 -16.30
CA ALA A 115 -2.94 -2.42 -16.48
C ALA A 115 -3.97 -1.36 -16.00
N ASP A 116 -5.23 -1.76 -15.90
CA ASP A 116 -6.35 -0.97 -15.38
C ASP A 116 -6.49 -0.98 -13.86
N CYS A 117 -5.80 -1.89 -13.17
CA CYS A 117 -5.77 -1.85 -11.71
C CYS A 117 -5.11 -0.55 -11.24
N ARG A 118 -5.57 -0.06 -10.09
CA ARG A 118 -5.03 1.16 -9.48
C ARG A 118 -3.95 0.85 -8.46
N ALA A 119 -3.05 1.81 -8.29
CA ALA A 119 -2.11 1.84 -7.18
C ALA A 119 -1.82 3.29 -6.79
N THR A 120 -1.41 3.48 -5.54
CA THR A 120 -0.97 4.79 -5.02
C THR A 120 0.54 4.86 -5.08
N ILE A 121 1.09 5.99 -5.54
CA ILE A 121 2.52 6.19 -5.68
C ILE A 121 3.17 6.40 -4.30
N GLY A 122 4.32 5.78 -4.09
CA GLY A 122 5.11 5.87 -2.87
C GLY A 122 5.08 4.59 -2.04
N LYS A 123 5.78 4.63 -0.91
CA LYS A 123 5.85 3.55 0.09
C LYS A 123 4.92 3.87 1.26
N VAL A 124 4.42 2.85 1.94
CA VAL A 124 3.64 3.05 3.17
C VAL A 124 4.56 3.55 4.29
N GLY A 125 4.11 4.55 5.05
CA GLY A 125 4.85 5.06 6.20
C GLY A 125 4.92 4.09 7.39
N ASN A 126 5.46 4.59 8.51
CA ASN A 126 5.65 3.85 9.76
C ASN A 126 6.54 2.59 9.63
N SER A 127 7.61 2.67 8.85
CA SER A 127 8.52 1.53 8.58
C SER A 127 9.08 0.84 9.84
N GLU A 128 9.18 1.59 10.94
CA GLU A 128 9.65 1.12 12.24
C GLU A 128 8.63 0.25 13.01
N ALA A 129 7.38 0.15 12.54
CA ALA A 129 6.33 -0.63 13.21
C ALA A 129 6.72 -2.09 13.48
N ASN A 130 7.58 -2.68 12.65
CA ASN A 130 8.04 -4.06 12.81
C ASN A 130 8.96 -4.27 14.03
N LEU A 131 9.48 -3.20 14.65
CA LEU A 131 10.29 -3.28 15.86
C LEU A 131 9.44 -3.56 17.10
N VAL A 132 8.13 -3.30 17.04
CA VAL A 132 7.21 -3.50 18.15
C VAL A 132 6.69 -4.94 18.14
N ARG A 133 7.30 -5.81 18.96
CA ARG A 133 6.82 -7.19 19.16
C ARG A 133 5.59 -7.21 20.07
N ILE A 134 4.54 -7.88 19.63
CA ILE A 134 3.33 -8.11 20.43
C ILE A 134 3.17 -9.62 20.67
N ARG A 135 3.06 -9.96 21.96
CA ARG A 135 2.80 -11.26 22.60
C ARG A 135 3.94 -12.29 22.61
N SER A 136 4.14 -12.86 23.80
CA SER A 136 4.96 -14.05 24.04
C SER A 136 4.29 -15.28 23.45
N THR A 137 5.08 -16.15 22.83
CA THR A 137 4.66 -17.51 22.43
C THR A 137 5.50 -18.52 23.20
N THR A 138 4.84 -19.51 23.82
CA THR A 138 5.54 -20.63 24.45
C THR A 138 6.00 -21.60 23.36
N ARG A 139 7.23 -22.11 23.45
CA ARG A 139 7.75 -23.11 22.51
C ARG A 139 7.03 -24.45 22.74
N GLY A 140 6.68 -25.15 21.66
CA GLY A 140 6.02 -26.46 21.74
C GLY A 140 6.81 -27.52 22.51
N SER A 141 8.14 -27.44 22.52
CA SER A 141 9.02 -28.35 23.28
C SER A 141 8.98 -28.15 24.81
N ALA A 142 8.35 -27.07 25.28
CA ALA A 142 8.16 -26.79 26.71
C ALA A 142 6.70 -27.01 27.14
N MET A 143 5.87 -27.59 26.27
CA MET A 143 4.48 -27.96 26.55
C MET A 143 4.41 -29.46 26.92
N ASN A 144 3.25 -29.96 27.36
CA ASN A 144 3.06 -31.38 27.64
C ASN A 144 2.81 -32.18 26.34
N PRO A 145 2.97 -33.52 26.34
CA PRO A 145 2.70 -34.37 25.16
C PRO A 145 1.27 -34.28 24.62
N CYS A 146 0.30 -33.94 25.49
CA CYS A 146 -1.09 -33.73 25.09
C CYS A 146 -1.34 -32.38 24.40
N ASP A 147 -0.48 -31.39 24.65
CA ASP A 147 -0.65 -30.01 24.20
C ASP A 147 0.14 -29.74 22.91
N HIS A 148 1.26 -30.45 22.70
CA HIS A 148 2.07 -30.30 21.50
C HIS A 148 2.80 -31.62 21.13
N PRO A 149 2.88 -31.99 19.84
CA PRO A 149 3.63 -33.17 19.37
C PRO A 149 5.14 -33.20 19.68
N HIS A 150 5.68 -32.15 20.28
CA HIS A 150 7.10 -32.02 20.63
C HIS A 150 7.32 -31.91 22.15
N GLY A 151 6.23 -31.94 22.94
CA GLY A 151 6.23 -31.90 24.40
C GLY A 151 6.18 -33.27 25.03
#